data_AF-A0A225VQV7-F1
#
_entry.id   AF-A0A225VQV7-F1
#
_cell.length_a   1.000
_cell.length_b   1.000
_cell.length_c   1.000
_cell.angle_alpha   90.00
_cell.angle_beta   90.00
_cell.angle_gamma   90.00
#
_symmetry.space_group_name_H-M   'P 1'
#
loop_
_entity.id
_entity.type
_entity.pdbx_description
1 polymer ?
#
loop_
_entity_poly.entity_id
_entity_poly.type
_entity_poly.pdbx_seq_one_letter_code
_entity_poly.pdbx_strand_id
1 'polypeptide(L)'
;MVERYVRIRAEIKKVEAVEELVPTGCKHRKEDGTDIAQVRFLFDSVKSEYPVTTDYLKAGAKIVHSSVFQSAIAKTINGQVLTIAEKKPLKVFKVTTLSMPKRMERRNDYAMKLLRVGSKKQRVPDTEGKYSKLAERIPPASNVVERLFSQCKLTSTPQRIYMMPANFEMLTFLRVNINMWNASTVASVEDEISNN
;
A
#
# COMPACT_ATOMS: atom_id res chain seq x y z
N MET A 1 36.85 -22.97 0.35
CA MET A 1 35.56 -22.24 0.37
C MET A 1 35.60 -20.98 -0.49
N VAL A 2 36.61 -20.11 -0.30
CA VAL A 2 36.83 -18.88 -1.09
C VAL A 2 37.04 -19.15 -2.58
N GLU A 3 37.85 -20.15 -2.95
CA GLU A 3 38.08 -20.51 -4.36
C GLU A 3 36.82 -20.95 -5.10
N ARG A 4 35.88 -21.59 -4.39
CA ARG A 4 34.59 -22.02 -4.95
C ARG A 4 33.69 -20.81 -5.19
N TYR A 5 33.73 -19.82 -4.29
CA TYR A 5 33.03 -18.56 -4.45
C TYR A 5 33.58 -17.73 -5.62
N VAL A 6 34.91 -17.63 -5.77
CA VAL A 6 35.54 -16.93 -6.89
C VAL A 6 35.15 -17.54 -8.24
N ARG A 7 35.08 -18.87 -8.32
CA ARG A 7 34.70 -19.60 -9.55
C ARG A 7 33.24 -19.37 -9.95
N ILE A 8 32.33 -19.26 -8.98
CA ILE A 8 30.90 -19.12 -9.20
C ILE A 8 30.47 -17.65 -9.32
N ARG A 9 31.25 -16.69 -8.80
CA ARG A 9 30.97 -15.24 -8.84
C ARG A 9 30.72 -14.71 -10.26
N ALA A 10 31.49 -15.18 -11.24
CA ALA A 10 31.33 -14.76 -12.63
C ALA A 10 30.00 -15.23 -13.23
N GLU A 11 29.56 -16.45 -12.86
CA GLU A 11 28.25 -16.99 -13.26
C GLU A 11 27.09 -16.34 -12.50
N ILE A 12 27.28 -15.98 -11.23
CA ILE A 12 26.28 -15.19 -10.46
C ILE A 12 26.06 -13.82 -11.09
N LYS A 13 27.12 -13.12 -11.50
CA LYS A 13 27.00 -11.83 -12.22
C LYS A 13 26.28 -11.97 -13.57
N LYS A 14 26.43 -13.11 -14.25
CA LYS A 14 25.66 -13.40 -15.47
C LYS A 14 24.18 -13.64 -15.14
N VAL A 15 23.85 -14.31 -14.03
CA VAL A 15 22.47 -14.47 -13.57
C VAL A 15 21.86 -13.14 -13.14
N GLU A 16 22.62 -12.27 -12.49
CA GLU A 16 22.21 -10.90 -12.12
C GLU A 16 21.96 -10.04 -13.38
N ALA A 17 22.86 -10.10 -14.36
CA ALA A 17 22.66 -9.46 -15.66
C ALA A 17 21.48 -10.08 -16.44
N VAL A 18 21.21 -11.38 -16.27
CA VAL A 18 20.01 -12.04 -16.82
C VAL A 18 18.76 -11.63 -16.04
N GLU A 19 18.81 -11.32 -14.75
CA GLU A 19 17.66 -10.73 -14.03
C GLU A 19 17.37 -9.28 -14.49
N GLU A 20 18.39 -8.54 -14.93
CA GLU A 20 18.26 -7.24 -15.61
C GLU A 20 17.77 -7.35 -17.08
N LEU A 21 18.19 -8.40 -17.81
CA LEU A 21 17.91 -8.60 -19.25
C LEU A 21 16.67 -9.45 -19.54
N VAL A 22 16.30 -10.36 -18.65
CA VAL A 22 14.90 -10.81 -18.57
C VAL A 22 14.13 -9.52 -18.38
N PRO A 23 13.06 -9.24 -19.15
CA PRO A 23 12.11 -8.22 -18.79
C PRO A 23 11.56 -8.63 -17.43
N THR A 24 12.27 -8.29 -16.36
CA THR A 24 11.70 -8.24 -15.03
C THR A 24 10.48 -7.39 -15.29
N GLY A 25 9.33 -7.85 -14.84
CA GLY A 25 8.07 -7.18 -15.07
C GLY A 25 8.07 -5.71 -14.63
N CYS A 26 9.17 -5.11 -14.17
CA CYS A 26 9.47 -3.69 -13.98
C CYS A 26 8.88 -2.74 -15.02
N LYS A 27 8.96 -3.00 -16.33
CA LYS A 27 8.32 -2.11 -17.33
C LYS A 27 6.81 -2.31 -17.48
N HIS A 28 6.30 -3.43 -16.97
CA HIS A 28 4.86 -3.74 -16.85
C HIS A 28 4.41 -3.74 -15.38
N ARG A 29 5.26 -3.22 -14.46
CA ARG A 29 4.87 -2.96 -13.10
C ARG A 29 3.84 -1.88 -13.32
N LYS A 30 2.61 -2.14 -12.93
CA LYS A 30 1.69 -1.06 -12.58
C LYS A 30 2.57 -0.05 -11.87
N GLU A 31 2.72 1.15 -12.42
CA GLU A 31 3.49 2.18 -11.77
C GLU A 31 3.09 2.12 -10.31
N ASP A 32 4.06 2.04 -9.38
CA ASP A 32 3.79 1.89 -7.95
C ASP A 32 3.00 3.11 -7.38
N GLY A 33 2.52 4.02 -8.26
CA GLY A 33 1.61 5.12 -7.99
C GLY A 33 0.29 5.11 -8.79
N THR A 34 -0.08 4.05 -9.53
CA THR A 34 -1.40 4.04 -10.20
C THR A 34 -2.51 3.78 -9.18
N ASP A 35 -3.36 4.78 -8.97
CA ASP A 35 -4.45 4.70 -8.00
C ASP A 35 -5.71 4.03 -8.58
N ILE A 36 -6.59 3.53 -7.72
CA ILE A 36 -7.90 2.96 -8.08
C ILE A 36 -8.71 3.94 -8.94
N ALA A 37 -8.67 5.24 -8.63
CA ALA A 37 -9.36 6.26 -9.41
C ALA A 37 -8.81 6.38 -10.84
N GLN A 38 -7.49 6.36 -11.00
CA GLN A 38 -6.82 6.44 -12.31
C GLN A 38 -7.11 5.19 -13.15
N VAL A 39 -7.09 4.00 -12.54
CA VAL A 39 -7.45 2.76 -13.24
C VAL A 39 -8.90 2.80 -13.74
N ARG A 40 -9.82 3.38 -12.95
CA ARG A 40 -11.22 3.53 -13.38
C ARG A 40 -11.38 4.50 -14.54
N PHE A 41 -10.63 5.60 -14.54
CA PHE A 41 -10.59 6.52 -15.68
C PHE A 41 -10.08 5.84 -16.97
N LEU A 42 -9.02 5.02 -16.86
CA LEU A 42 -8.52 4.23 -17.98
C LEU A 42 -9.58 3.23 -18.50
N PHE A 43 -10.29 2.57 -17.60
CA PHE A 43 -11.37 1.65 -17.99
C PHE A 43 -12.51 2.37 -18.70
N ASP A 44 -12.88 3.58 -18.27
CA ASP A 44 -13.92 4.36 -18.95
C ASP A 44 -13.48 4.79 -20.36
N SER A 45 -12.19 5.09 -20.56
CA SER A 45 -11.62 5.37 -21.89
C SER A 45 -11.63 4.14 -22.79
N VAL A 46 -11.24 2.97 -22.27
CA VAL A 46 -11.29 1.70 -23.03
C VAL A 46 -12.73 1.31 -23.37
N LYS A 47 -13.68 1.59 -22.48
CA LYS A 47 -15.11 1.37 -22.75
C LYS A 47 -15.64 2.23 -23.88
N SER A 48 -15.18 3.48 -24.01
CA SER A 48 -15.60 4.35 -25.11
C SER A 48 -14.99 3.92 -26.44
N GLU A 49 -13.77 3.39 -26.44
CA GLU A 49 -13.11 2.91 -27.66
C GLU A 49 -13.60 1.51 -28.08
N TYR A 50 -13.85 0.62 -27.12
CA TYR A 50 -14.28 -0.76 -27.37
C TYR A 50 -15.53 -1.12 -26.56
N PRO A 51 -16.74 -0.86 -27.08
CA PRO A 51 -18.00 -1.14 -26.40
C PRO A 51 -18.19 -2.62 -25.98
N VAL A 52 -17.54 -3.56 -26.69
CA VAL A 52 -17.57 -5.00 -26.40
C VAL A 52 -16.98 -5.32 -25.01
N THR A 53 -16.08 -4.48 -24.49
CA THR A 53 -15.38 -4.72 -23.20
C THR A 53 -16.17 -4.23 -21.98
N THR A 54 -17.30 -3.55 -22.20
CA THR A 54 -18.06 -2.85 -21.15
C THR A 54 -18.54 -3.76 -20.02
N ASP A 55 -18.96 -4.97 -20.34
CA ASP A 55 -19.45 -5.93 -19.35
C ASP A 55 -18.37 -6.41 -18.38
N TYR A 56 -17.11 -6.40 -18.81
CA TYR A 56 -15.97 -6.83 -18.01
C TYR A 56 -15.34 -5.70 -17.20
N LEU A 57 -15.43 -4.46 -17.68
CA LEU A 57 -14.74 -3.30 -17.09
C LEU A 57 -15.62 -2.41 -16.20
N LYS A 58 -16.94 -2.57 -16.25
CA LYS A 58 -17.87 -1.79 -15.41
C LYS A 58 -17.60 -1.98 -13.91
N ALA A 59 -17.98 -1.00 -13.10
CA ALA A 59 -17.78 -1.04 -11.64
C ALA A 59 -18.47 -2.25 -10.96
N GLY A 60 -19.56 -2.74 -11.56
CA GLY A 60 -20.27 -3.96 -11.14
C GLY A 60 -19.95 -5.20 -11.98
N ALA A 61 -18.78 -5.27 -12.63
CA ALA A 61 -18.38 -6.46 -13.36
C ALA A 61 -18.23 -7.66 -12.41
N LYS A 62 -18.48 -8.88 -12.91
CA LYS A 62 -18.44 -10.13 -12.11
C LYS A 62 -17.10 -10.34 -11.39
N ILE A 63 -16.02 -9.77 -11.93
CA ILE A 63 -14.66 -9.85 -11.38
C ILE A 63 -14.51 -8.99 -10.11
N VAL A 64 -15.34 -7.95 -9.94
CA VAL A 64 -15.25 -7.03 -8.80
C VAL A 64 -15.99 -7.62 -7.59
N HIS A 65 -15.23 -8.14 -6.63
CA HIS A 65 -15.80 -8.74 -5.41
C HIS A 65 -16.61 -7.76 -4.54
N SER A 66 -16.21 -6.49 -4.49
CA SER A 66 -16.91 -5.46 -3.72
C SER A 66 -16.94 -4.14 -4.46
N SER A 67 -17.99 -3.95 -5.27
CA SER A 67 -18.17 -2.76 -6.12
C SER A 67 -18.34 -1.50 -5.30
N VAL A 68 -19.14 -1.57 -4.22
CA VAL A 68 -19.41 -0.44 -3.30
C VAL A 68 -18.15 0.01 -2.57
N PHE A 69 -17.25 -0.91 -2.22
CA PHE A 69 -15.99 -0.56 -1.57
C PHE A 69 -15.01 0.11 -2.53
N GLN A 70 -14.86 -0.43 -3.75
CA GLN A 70 -13.98 0.16 -4.76
C GLN A 70 -14.47 1.55 -5.20
N SER A 71 -15.79 1.74 -5.36
CA SER A 71 -16.35 3.06 -5.67
C SER A 71 -16.13 4.05 -4.52
N ALA A 72 -16.26 3.59 -3.28
CA ALA A 72 -16.01 4.39 -2.09
C ALA A 72 -14.54 4.86 -2.05
N ILE A 73 -13.58 3.98 -2.34
CA ILE A 73 -12.16 4.35 -2.39
C ILE A 73 -11.90 5.37 -3.51
N ALA A 74 -12.37 5.11 -4.73
CA ALA A 74 -12.23 6.03 -5.85
C ALA A 74 -12.81 7.43 -5.53
N LYS A 75 -13.94 7.48 -4.83
CA LYS A 75 -14.55 8.73 -4.35
C LYS A 75 -13.71 9.41 -3.27
N THR A 76 -13.15 8.67 -2.32
CA THR A 76 -12.26 9.26 -1.30
C THR A 76 -11.02 9.89 -1.91
N ILE A 77 -10.43 9.25 -2.92
CA ILE A 77 -9.26 9.75 -3.65
C ILE A 77 -9.61 11.04 -4.40
N ASN A 78 -10.75 11.04 -5.10
CA ASN A 78 -11.22 12.20 -5.87
C ASN A 78 -11.81 13.32 -4.99
N GLY A 79 -11.82 13.17 -3.66
CA GLY A 79 -12.40 14.16 -2.74
C GLY A 79 -13.93 14.30 -2.83
N GLN A 80 -14.64 13.27 -3.29
CA GLN A 80 -16.09 13.29 -3.47
C GLN A 80 -16.85 12.85 -2.21
N VAL A 81 -18.10 13.32 -2.07
CA VAL A 81 -18.97 12.98 -0.95
C VAL A 81 -19.41 11.51 -1.03
N LEU A 82 -19.23 10.78 0.08
CA LEU A 82 -19.56 9.37 0.17
C LEU A 82 -21.03 9.13 0.55
N THR A 83 -21.64 8.15 -0.09
CA THR A 83 -23.01 7.71 0.25
C THR A 83 -23.01 6.88 1.54
N ILE A 84 -24.16 6.80 2.25
CA ILE A 84 -24.30 6.03 3.50
C ILE A 84 -23.86 4.56 3.32
N ALA A 85 -24.18 3.95 2.17
CA ALA A 85 -23.78 2.59 1.83
C ALA A 85 -22.26 2.44 1.68
N GLU A 86 -21.57 3.46 1.17
CA GLU A 86 -20.12 3.52 0.97
C GLU A 86 -19.35 3.84 2.26
N LYS A 87 -20.00 4.57 3.18
CA LYS A 87 -19.45 4.85 4.52
C LYS A 87 -19.37 3.58 5.39
N LYS A 88 -20.19 2.55 5.13
CA LYS A 88 -20.20 1.29 5.88
C LYS A 88 -18.91 0.45 5.72
N PRO A 89 -18.41 0.15 4.51
CA PRO A 89 -17.17 -0.60 4.35
C PRO A 89 -15.92 0.23 4.70
N LEU A 90 -15.93 1.55 4.53
CA LEU A 90 -14.80 2.43 4.88
C LEU A 90 -14.63 2.69 6.38
N LYS A 91 -15.47 2.11 7.25
CA LYS A 91 -15.35 2.29 8.71
C LYS A 91 -13.96 1.95 9.24
N VAL A 92 -13.29 0.95 8.65
CA VAL A 92 -11.93 0.51 9.02
C VAL A 92 -10.88 1.60 8.74
N PHE A 93 -11.11 2.43 7.72
CA PHE A 93 -10.20 3.51 7.34
C PHE A 93 -10.56 4.87 7.96
N LYS A 94 -11.60 4.92 8.80
CA LYS A 94 -11.96 6.14 9.52
C LYS A 94 -10.87 6.41 10.54
N VAL A 95 -10.14 7.52 10.38
CA VAL A 95 -9.22 7.97 11.42
C VAL A 95 -10.08 8.48 12.57
N THR A 96 -10.28 7.64 13.57
CA THR A 96 -10.59 8.15 14.91
C THR A 96 -9.34 8.90 15.31
N THR A 97 -9.35 10.22 15.22
CA THR A 97 -8.35 11.02 15.91
C THR A 97 -8.48 10.64 17.38
N LEU A 98 -7.62 9.74 17.85
CA LEU A 98 -7.27 9.68 19.26
C LEU A 98 -6.63 11.04 19.52
N SER A 99 -7.47 12.01 19.92
CA SER A 99 -6.99 13.05 20.79
C SER A 99 -6.35 12.28 21.93
N MET A 100 -5.02 12.26 21.97
CA MET A 100 -4.27 11.91 23.16
C MET A 100 -5.03 12.48 24.36
N PRO A 101 -5.24 11.73 25.46
CA PRO A 101 -5.87 12.30 26.63
C PRO A 101 -4.99 13.49 27.01
N LYS A 102 -5.51 14.71 26.82
CA LYS A 102 -4.92 15.89 27.43
C LYS A 102 -4.93 15.55 28.90
N ARG A 103 -3.74 15.29 29.45
CA ARG A 103 -3.47 15.06 30.88
C ARG A 103 -4.49 15.89 31.64
N MET A 104 -5.39 15.20 32.35
CA MET A 104 -6.56 15.79 32.98
C MET A 104 -6.06 16.67 34.12
N GLU A 105 -5.69 17.90 33.79
CA GLU A 105 -5.37 18.91 34.77
C GLU A 105 -6.69 19.53 35.22
N ARG A 106 -7.11 18.98 36.36
CA ARG A 106 -8.07 19.42 37.36
C ARG A 106 -8.74 20.78 37.10
N ARG A 107 -10.05 20.75 37.36
CA ARG A 107 -10.98 21.84 37.72
C ARG A 107 -11.81 22.37 36.54
N ASN A 108 -13.05 21.88 36.48
CA ASN A 108 -14.13 22.51 35.72
C ASN A 108 -14.34 23.92 36.27
N ASP A 109 -13.77 24.90 35.61
CA ASP A 109 -13.87 26.30 35.99
C ASP A 109 -15.26 26.87 35.66
N TYR A 110 -15.81 27.68 36.55
CA TYR A 110 -17.18 28.22 36.45
C TYR A 110 -17.42 29.00 35.15
N ALA A 111 -16.36 29.66 34.65
CA ALA A 111 -16.36 30.38 33.38
C ALA A 111 -16.68 29.48 32.16
N MET A 112 -16.22 28.22 32.15
CA MET A 112 -16.50 27.26 31.06
C MET A 112 -17.98 26.83 31.03
N LYS A 113 -18.65 26.84 32.18
CA LYS A 113 -20.08 26.51 32.27
C LYS A 113 -20.96 27.64 31.71
N LEU A 114 -20.57 28.90 31.95
CA LEU A 114 -21.26 30.08 31.43
C LEU A 114 -21.13 30.23 29.90
N LEU A 115 -19.94 29.99 29.33
CA LEU A 115 -19.72 30.09 27.89
C LEU A 115 -20.50 29.05 27.08
N ARG A 116 -20.78 27.87 27.65
CA ARG A 116 -21.61 26.83 27.03
C ARG A 116 -23.10 27.17 26.98
N VAL A 117 -23.60 27.93 27.96
CA VAL A 117 -25.00 28.36 27.99
C VAL A 117 -25.24 29.54 27.02
N GLY A 118 -24.26 30.44 26.88
CA GLY A 118 -24.33 31.58 25.94
C GLY A 118 -24.11 31.20 24.47
N SER A 119 -23.42 30.09 24.20
CA SER A 119 -23.12 29.65 22.83
C SER A 119 -24.20 28.74 22.25
N LYS A 120 -25.42 29.26 22.09
CA LYS A 120 -26.40 28.68 21.14
C LYS A 120 -25.99 29.00 19.69
N LYS A 121 -24.76 28.68 19.31
CA LYS A 121 -24.41 28.52 17.90
C LYS A 121 -24.48 27.03 17.60
N GLN A 122 -25.55 26.71 16.89
CA GLN A 122 -25.74 25.51 16.08
C GLN A 122 -24.39 24.90 15.72
N ARG A 123 -24.08 23.73 16.26
CA ARG A 123 -23.01 22.89 15.73
C ARG A 123 -23.40 22.55 14.30
N VAL A 124 -22.91 23.34 13.35
CA VAL A 124 -22.70 22.83 12.00
C VAL A 124 -21.80 21.61 12.18
N PRO A 125 -22.16 20.43 11.67
CA PRO A 125 -21.30 19.26 11.75
C PRO A 125 -20.13 19.47 10.78
N ASP A 126 -19.17 20.29 11.20
CA ASP A 126 -17.94 20.45 10.47
C ASP A 126 -17.02 19.25 10.76
N THR A 127 -16.37 18.78 9.71
CA THR A 127 -15.51 17.60 9.59
C THR A 127 -16.24 16.26 9.38
N GLU A 128 -16.72 16.03 8.16
CA GLU A 128 -16.81 14.67 7.62
C GLU A 128 -15.49 13.96 7.94
N GLY A 129 -15.57 12.83 8.64
CA GLY A 129 -14.42 12.16 9.23
C GLY A 129 -13.32 11.93 8.19
N LYS A 130 -12.14 12.52 8.43
CA LYS A 130 -10.97 12.31 7.58
C LYS A 130 -10.69 10.81 7.51
N TYR A 131 -10.68 10.25 6.30
CA TYR A 131 -10.21 8.90 6.08
C TYR A 131 -8.69 8.88 6.11
N SER A 132 -8.10 7.75 6.50
CA SER A 132 -6.66 7.60 6.57
C SER A 132 -6.07 7.70 5.17
N LYS A 133 -4.89 8.33 5.03
CA LYS A 133 -4.10 8.31 3.78
C LYS A 133 -3.76 6.89 3.31
N LEU A 134 -3.96 5.87 4.15
CA LEU A 134 -3.84 4.47 3.77
C LEU A 134 -4.91 4.05 2.75
N ALA A 135 -6.10 4.65 2.77
CA ALA A 135 -7.15 4.37 1.79
C ALA A 135 -6.73 4.75 0.36
N GLU A 136 -5.96 5.84 0.22
CA GLU A 136 -5.37 6.32 -1.04
C GLU A 136 -4.21 5.41 -1.52
N ARG A 137 -3.67 4.54 -0.66
CA ARG A 137 -2.56 3.63 -1.01
C ARG A 137 -3.01 2.21 -1.31
N ILE A 138 -4.32 1.96 -1.35
CA ILE A 138 -4.83 0.61 -1.66
C ILE A 138 -4.55 0.33 -3.13
N PRO A 139 -3.78 -0.73 -3.45
CA PRO A 139 -3.44 -1.02 -4.83
C PRO A 139 -4.70 -1.41 -5.63
N PRO A 140 -4.76 -1.03 -6.92
CA PRO A 140 -5.95 -1.29 -7.75
C PRO A 140 -6.17 -2.75 -8.12
N ALA A 141 -5.20 -3.64 -7.85
CA ALA A 141 -5.39 -5.08 -8.01
C ALA A 141 -4.78 -5.87 -6.85
N SER A 142 -5.42 -7.00 -6.55
CA SER A 142 -4.98 -7.95 -5.53
C SER A 142 -3.75 -8.78 -5.93
N ASN A 143 -3.13 -8.50 -7.09
CA ASN A 143 -2.02 -9.30 -7.61
C ASN A 143 -0.68 -9.01 -6.92
N VAL A 144 -0.65 -8.11 -5.93
CA VAL A 144 0.54 -7.85 -5.10
C VAL A 144 1.02 -9.12 -4.39
N VAL A 145 0.08 -9.94 -3.88
CA VAL A 145 0.40 -11.19 -3.18
C VAL A 145 0.88 -12.27 -4.16
N GLU A 146 0.25 -12.42 -5.31
CA GLU A 146 0.71 -13.35 -6.35
C GLU A 146 2.10 -12.98 -6.88
N ARG A 147 2.38 -11.68 -7.01
CA ARG A 147 3.71 -11.16 -7.36
C ARG A 147 4.73 -11.46 -6.28
N LEU A 148 4.37 -11.27 -5.01
CA LEU A 148 5.22 -11.65 -3.87
C LEU A 148 5.58 -13.13 -3.97
N PHE A 149 4.61 -14.02 -4.14
CA PHE A 149 4.87 -15.46 -4.26
C PHE A 149 5.69 -15.83 -5.50
N SER A 150 5.51 -15.10 -6.61
CA SER A 150 6.36 -15.26 -7.80
C SER A 150 7.81 -14.86 -7.53
N GLN A 151 8.03 -13.78 -6.77
CA GLN A 151 9.37 -13.36 -6.33
C GLN A 151 9.98 -14.35 -5.34
N CYS A 152 9.19 -14.87 -4.40
CA CYS A 152 9.57 -15.94 -3.49
C CYS A 152 10.03 -17.20 -4.24
N LYS A 153 9.37 -17.54 -5.35
CA LYS A 153 9.80 -18.65 -6.21
C LYS A 153 11.16 -18.40 -6.85
N LEU A 154 11.47 -17.16 -7.22
CA LEU A 154 12.79 -16.79 -7.77
C LEU A 154 13.89 -16.80 -6.71
N THR A 155 13.58 -16.47 -5.45
CA THR A 155 14.55 -16.54 -4.35
C THR A 155 14.85 -17.99 -3.93
N SER A 156 13.87 -18.89 -4.04
CA SER A 156 14.02 -20.34 -3.82
C SER A 156 14.54 -21.07 -5.07
N THR A 157 15.82 -20.91 -5.39
CA THR A 157 16.48 -21.73 -6.43
C THR A 157 16.88 -23.11 -5.90
N PRO A 158 17.09 -24.13 -6.76
CA PRO A 158 17.52 -25.47 -6.32
C PRO A 158 18.77 -25.47 -5.43
N GLN A 159 19.65 -24.51 -5.64
CA GLN A 159 20.89 -24.32 -4.88
C GLN A 159 20.66 -23.66 -3.51
N ARG A 160 19.47 -23.07 -3.29
CA ARG A 160 19.08 -22.35 -2.07
C ARG A 160 17.93 -23.03 -1.32
N ILE A 161 17.58 -24.27 -1.67
CA ILE A 161 16.50 -25.05 -1.04
C ILE A 161 16.75 -25.25 0.47
N TYR A 162 18.01 -25.38 0.89
CA TYR A 162 18.40 -25.60 2.29
C TYR A 162 18.61 -24.30 3.08
N MET A 163 18.14 -23.17 2.57
CA MET A 163 18.18 -21.91 3.32
C MET A 163 17.23 -21.98 4.52
N MET A 164 17.67 -21.50 5.68
CA MET A 164 16.80 -21.39 6.86
C MET A 164 15.62 -20.45 6.55
N PRO A 165 14.40 -20.75 7.04
CA PRO A 165 13.22 -19.92 6.81
C PRO A 165 13.42 -18.44 7.16
N ALA A 166 14.12 -18.15 8.27
CA ALA A 166 14.44 -16.78 8.67
C ALA A 166 15.26 -16.02 7.62
N ASN A 167 16.24 -16.69 7.01
CA ASN A 167 17.07 -16.08 5.96
C ASN A 167 16.27 -15.85 4.68
N PHE A 168 15.35 -16.77 4.36
CA PHE A 168 14.45 -16.63 3.22
C PHE A 168 13.48 -15.45 3.41
N GLU A 169 12.87 -15.33 4.59
CA GLU A 169 12.00 -14.20 4.95
C GLU A 169 12.74 -12.87 4.85
N MET A 170 13.96 -12.80 5.37
CA MET A 170 14.78 -11.59 5.29
C MET A 170 15.11 -11.20 3.84
N LEU A 171 15.54 -12.16 3.02
CA LEU A 171 15.86 -11.88 1.60
C LEU A 171 14.62 -11.47 0.80
N THR A 172 13.47 -12.11 1.03
CA THR A 172 12.22 -11.77 0.35
C THR A 172 11.72 -10.39 0.79
N PHE A 173 11.79 -10.07 2.08
CA PHE A 173 11.47 -8.75 2.62
C PHE A 173 12.32 -7.65 1.97
N LEU A 174 13.63 -7.84 1.95
CA LEU A 174 14.56 -6.89 1.34
C LEU A 174 14.29 -6.74 -0.17
N ARG A 175 14.11 -7.85 -0.89
CA ARG A 175 13.88 -7.81 -2.35
C ARG A 175 12.58 -7.08 -2.73
N VAL A 176 11.51 -7.25 -1.97
CA VAL A 176 10.22 -6.58 -2.22
C VAL A 176 10.30 -5.09 -1.96
N ASN A 177 11.07 -4.70 -0.94
CA ASN A 177 11.21 -3.31 -0.51
C ASN A 177 12.46 -2.64 -1.08
N ILE A 178 13.04 -3.14 -2.18
CA ILE A 178 14.31 -2.63 -2.76
C ILE A 178 14.33 -1.12 -3.02
N ASN A 179 13.16 -0.50 -3.23
CA ASN A 179 13.05 0.95 -3.42
C ASN A 179 13.12 1.76 -2.11
N MET A 180 13.03 1.11 -0.96
CA MET A 180 13.04 1.73 0.37
C MET A 180 14.41 1.68 1.05
N TRP A 181 15.37 0.95 0.49
CA TRP A 181 16.70 0.82 1.04
C TRP A 181 17.74 0.74 -0.08
N ASN A 182 18.93 1.22 0.21
CA ASN A 182 20.10 1.13 -0.65
C ASN A 182 21.30 0.61 0.17
N ALA A 183 22.42 0.35 -0.52
CA ALA A 183 23.62 -0.15 0.14
C ALA A 183 24.09 0.75 1.30
N SER A 184 23.93 2.08 1.17
CA SER A 184 24.27 3.03 2.25
C SER A 184 23.37 2.91 3.48
N THR A 185 22.05 2.71 3.32
CA THR A 185 21.14 2.52 4.46
C THR A 185 21.36 1.21 5.18
N VAL A 186 21.82 0.17 4.48
CA VAL A 186 22.15 -1.12 5.11
C VAL A 186 23.45 -1.01 5.89
N ALA A 187 24.47 -0.38 5.30
CA ALA A 187 25.75 -0.16 5.96
C ALA A 187 25.60 0.67 7.25
N SER A 188 24.78 1.74 7.22
CA SER A 188 24.55 2.56 8.42
C SER A 188 23.88 1.77 9.56
N VAL A 189 22.95 0.87 9.23
CA VAL A 189 22.29 0.02 10.24
C VAL A 189 23.25 -1.05 10.77
N GLU A 190 24.11 -1.60 9.92
CA GLU A 190 25.15 -2.55 10.34
C GLU A 190 26.16 -1.91 11.30
N ASP A 191 26.56 -0.66 11.04
CA ASP A 191 27.42 0.13 11.93
C ASP A 191 26.72 0.44 13.26
N GLU A 192 25.42 0.75 13.26
CA GLU A 192 24.64 0.97 14.49
C GLU A 192 24.47 -0.30 15.33
N ILE A 193 24.27 -1.45 14.69
CA ILE A 193 24.16 -2.75 15.39
C ILE A 193 25.52 -3.20 15.94
N SER A 194 26.62 -2.91 15.23
CA SER A 194 27.97 -3.30 15.67
C SER A 194 28.52 -2.42 16.80
N ASN A 195 27.99 -1.21 16.97
CA ASN A 195 28.38 -0.27 18.01
C ASN A 195 27.47 -0.34 19.27
N ASN A 196 26.50 -1.25 19.31
CA ASN A 196 25.61 -1.53 20.45
C ASN A 196 25.88 -2.93 21.01
#